data_AF-A0A818PLM2-F1
#
_entry.id   AF-A0A818PLM2-F1
#
_cell.length_a   1.000
_cell.length_b   1.000
_cell.length_c   1.000
_cell.angle_alpha   90.00
_cell.angle_beta   90.00
_cell.angle_gamma   90.00
#
_symmetry.space_group_name_H-M   'P 1'
#
loop_
_entity.id
_entity.type
_entity.pdbx_description
1 polymer ?
#
loop_
_entity_poly.entity_id
_entity_poly.type
_entity_poly.pdbx_seq_one_letter_code
_entity_poly.pdbx_strand_id
1 'polypeptide(L)'
;MFLNNSPSFVENTSDQSDSIRLTTPSSSIIILSSTSTAGSSSNIVKFTTERITRLLKNDSLNYKVIKNSKTNLSSSCWEVFGFPSKKTNTQEFEIIPKFASCESCFQTYAYKPYSGTRILNSHSCVQKLLNKDKEGLSTGDKVIQMKLGTVMKCYKQIQLPQRDINLIKNLTSKWLCQDMRTFSIVEDTGLRNLLQEFIILGARYGEIDLKNVFRGADVCSKHIYELADEYRTILKGILKEPYENRCIRICPD
;
A
#
# COMPACT_ATOMS: atom_id res chain seq x y z
N MET A 1 -32.87 -55.51 9.37
CA MET A 1 -31.63 -55.72 10.15
C MET A 1 -30.44 -55.55 9.21
N PHE A 2 -29.82 -54.37 9.20
CA PHE A 2 -28.52 -54.16 8.57
C PHE A 2 -27.61 -53.57 9.63
N LEU A 3 -26.54 -54.30 9.94
CA LEU A 3 -25.62 -54.00 11.01
C LEU A 3 -24.58 -52.98 10.57
N ASN A 4 -24.31 -52.08 11.51
CA ASN A 4 -23.21 -51.12 11.59
C ASN A 4 -21.87 -51.72 11.18
N ASN A 5 -21.03 -50.90 10.54
CA ASN A 5 -19.58 -50.92 10.75
C ASN A 5 -19.03 -49.51 10.52
N SER A 6 -18.83 -48.78 11.61
CA SER A 6 -18.05 -47.55 11.67
C SER A 6 -16.58 -47.92 11.92
N PRO A 7 -15.60 -47.39 11.18
CA PRO A 7 -14.20 -47.60 11.51
C PRO A 7 -13.76 -46.60 12.59
N SER A 8 -13.22 -47.16 13.69
CA SER A 8 -12.56 -46.43 14.77
C SER A 8 -11.23 -45.84 14.27
N PHE A 9 -11.13 -44.51 14.31
CA PHE A 9 -9.91 -43.76 14.04
C PHE A 9 -9.00 -43.83 15.28
N VAL A 10 -7.81 -44.42 15.14
CA VAL A 10 -6.79 -44.49 16.18
C VAL A 10 -5.89 -43.26 16.05
N GLU A 11 -5.99 -42.34 17.01
CA GLU A 11 -5.03 -41.25 17.20
C GLU A 11 -3.68 -41.83 17.63
N ASN A 12 -2.66 -41.59 16.82
CA ASN A 12 -1.26 -41.86 17.17
C ASN A 12 -0.54 -40.50 17.23
N THR A 13 -0.47 -39.93 18.44
CA THR A 13 0.34 -38.75 18.73
C THR A 13 1.75 -39.19 19.10
N SER A 14 2.70 -39.02 18.20
CA SER A 14 4.12 -39.06 18.52
C SER A 14 4.72 -37.67 18.33
N ASP A 15 4.95 -37.01 19.46
CA ASP A 15 5.80 -35.85 19.62
C ASP A 15 7.23 -36.16 19.14
N GLN A 16 7.72 -35.42 18.15
CA GLN A 16 9.15 -35.22 17.93
C GLN A 16 9.40 -33.72 17.72
N SER A 17 9.86 -33.09 18.80
CA SER A 17 10.35 -31.72 18.84
C SER A 17 11.81 -31.69 18.38
N ASP A 18 12.05 -31.40 17.10
CA ASP A 18 13.38 -31.08 16.59
C ASP A 18 13.65 -29.58 16.70
N SER A 19 14.49 -29.22 17.68
CA SER A 19 14.96 -27.86 17.91
C SER A 19 16.02 -27.46 16.87
N ILE A 20 15.61 -26.73 15.83
CA ILE A 20 16.53 -26.11 14.87
C ILE A 20 17.11 -24.83 15.50
N ARG A 21 18.37 -24.88 15.92
CA ARG A 21 19.14 -23.70 16.35
C ARG A 21 19.54 -22.87 15.12
N LEU A 22 18.92 -21.70 14.94
CA LEU A 22 19.41 -20.65 14.05
C LEU A 22 20.62 -19.97 14.71
N THR A 23 21.82 -20.23 14.18
CA THR A 23 23.02 -19.42 14.46
C THR A 23 22.99 -18.17 13.57
N THR A 24 22.75 -17.01 14.17
CA THR A 24 22.91 -15.71 13.51
C THR A 24 24.37 -15.25 13.56
N PRO A 25 24.95 -14.74 12.46
CA PRO A 25 26.29 -14.16 12.48
C PRO A 25 26.30 -12.80 13.19
N SER A 26 27.14 -12.71 14.22
CA SER A 26 27.45 -11.51 14.99
C SER A 26 28.08 -10.43 14.09
N SER A 27 27.30 -9.41 13.75
CA SER A 27 27.81 -8.19 13.11
C SER A 27 28.12 -7.15 14.18
N SER A 28 29.40 -6.99 14.49
CA SER A 28 29.89 -5.96 15.39
C SER A 28 29.72 -4.58 14.76
N ILE A 29 28.74 -3.81 15.22
CA ILE A 29 28.59 -2.39 14.89
C ILE A 29 29.44 -1.60 15.89
N ILE A 30 30.45 -0.90 15.40
CA ILE A 30 31.25 0.06 16.16
C ILE A 30 30.34 1.28 16.43
N ILE A 31 29.82 1.37 17.65
CA ILE A 31 29.14 2.56 18.16
C ILE A 31 30.24 3.53 18.60
N LEU A 32 30.44 4.60 17.82
CA LEU A 32 31.24 5.76 18.22
C LEU A 32 30.51 6.49 19.35
N SER A 33 30.83 6.14 20.58
CA SER A 33 30.43 6.87 21.78
C SER A 33 31.02 8.28 21.75
N SER A 34 30.16 9.28 21.62
CA SER A 34 30.54 10.69 21.70
C SER A 34 30.97 11.02 23.13
N THR A 35 32.25 11.32 23.31
CA THR A 35 32.79 11.83 24.56
C THR A 35 32.19 13.22 24.84
N SER A 36 31.38 13.28 25.88
CA SER A 36 30.77 14.52 26.38
C SER A 36 31.82 15.33 27.15
N THR A 37 32.48 16.25 26.47
CA THR A 37 33.29 17.29 27.08
C THR A 37 32.34 18.31 27.73
N ALA A 38 32.31 18.34 29.06
CA ALA A 38 31.55 19.31 29.83
C ALA A 38 32.19 20.70 29.71
N GLY A 39 31.46 21.68 29.19
CA GLY A 39 31.90 23.07 29.19
C GLY A 39 31.07 23.98 28.28
N SER A 40 30.46 25.01 28.87
CA SER A 40 29.60 26.04 28.26
C SER A 40 28.13 25.65 28.08
N SER A 41 27.32 26.04 29.08
CA SER A 41 25.85 26.08 29.03
C SER A 41 25.41 27.14 28.02
N SER A 42 25.54 26.80 26.74
CA SER A 42 24.90 27.53 25.67
C SER A 42 23.39 27.36 25.85
N ASN A 43 22.63 28.46 25.84
CA ASN A 43 21.17 28.43 25.85
C ASN A 43 20.67 27.66 24.62
N ILE A 44 20.47 26.34 24.74
CA ILE A 44 19.94 25.49 23.67
C ILE A 44 18.50 25.91 23.44
N VAL A 45 18.29 26.78 22.47
CA VAL A 45 16.96 27.22 22.06
C VAL A 45 16.21 25.99 21.54
N LYS A 46 15.21 25.52 22.29
CA LYS A 46 14.36 24.41 21.86
C LYS A 46 13.46 24.86 20.72
N PHE A 47 13.64 24.26 19.55
CA PHE A 47 12.78 24.46 18.40
C PHE A 47 11.58 23.50 18.44
N THR A 48 10.37 24.02 18.17
CA THR A 48 9.15 23.25 17.93
C THR A 48 8.67 23.48 16.49
N THR A 49 7.83 22.58 15.98
CA THR A 49 7.21 22.68 14.65
C THR A 49 6.49 24.01 14.44
N GLU A 50 5.72 24.46 15.43
CA GLU A 50 4.93 25.69 15.38
C GLU A 50 5.85 26.92 15.38
N ARG A 51 6.92 26.88 16.19
CA ARG A 51 7.89 27.97 16.26
C ARG A 51 8.65 28.12 14.94
N ILE A 52 9.14 27.03 14.35
CA ILE A 52 9.83 27.06 13.06
C ILE A 52 8.89 27.58 11.96
N THR A 53 7.65 27.07 11.92
CA THR A 53 6.64 27.52 10.95
C THR A 53 6.40 29.03 11.06
N ARG A 54 6.28 29.56 12.27
CA ARG A 54 6.10 31.00 12.51
C ARG A 54 7.32 31.83 12.07
N LEU A 55 8.53 31.36 12.37
CA LEU A 55 9.78 32.03 12.01
C LEU A 55 9.96 32.07 10.48
N LEU A 56 9.70 30.96 9.78
CA LEU A 56 9.76 30.92 8.31
C LEU A 56 8.73 31.86 7.65
N LYS A 57 7.55 32.04 8.24
CA LYS A 57 6.51 32.94 7.72
C LYS A 57 6.79 34.41 7.99
N ASN A 58 7.32 34.73 9.16
CA ASN A 58 7.40 36.12 9.65
C ASN A 58 8.80 36.73 9.52
N ASP A 59 9.85 35.91 9.35
CA ASP A 59 11.24 36.36 9.35
C ASP A 59 12.04 35.68 8.20
N SER A 60 11.68 36.03 6.97
CA SER A 60 12.32 35.50 5.76
C SER A 60 13.77 35.96 5.56
N LEU A 61 14.22 36.97 6.30
CA LEU A 61 15.60 37.46 6.26
C LEU A 61 16.54 36.53 7.04
N ASN A 62 16.06 35.98 8.16
CA ASN A 62 16.86 35.11 9.01
C ASN A 62 16.51 33.62 8.88
N TYR A 63 15.38 33.27 8.26
CA TYR A 63 14.97 31.88 8.11
C TYR A 63 14.58 31.55 6.67
N LYS A 64 15.05 30.40 6.18
CA LYS A 64 14.75 29.91 4.83
C LYS A 64 14.66 28.38 4.82
N VAL A 65 13.93 27.83 3.86
CA VAL A 65 13.92 26.39 3.57
C VAL A 65 15.00 26.09 2.53
N ILE A 66 15.97 25.23 2.86
CA ILE A 66 17.03 24.76 1.95
C ILE A 66 16.59 23.44 1.34
N LYS A 67 16.61 23.35 0.00
CA LYS A 67 16.28 22.10 -0.71
C LYS A 67 17.26 21.00 -0.36
N ASN A 68 16.75 19.77 -0.30
CA ASN A 68 17.59 18.61 -0.06
C ASN A 68 18.39 18.28 -1.31
N SER A 69 19.66 18.67 -1.35
CA SER A 69 20.56 18.48 -2.50
C SER A 69 21.13 17.07 -2.62
N LYS A 70 20.80 16.15 -1.71
CA LYS A 70 21.29 14.77 -1.78
C LYS A 70 20.60 14.04 -2.94
N THR A 71 21.39 13.72 -3.95
CA THR A 71 20.97 13.24 -5.29
C THR A 71 20.29 11.87 -5.33
N ASN A 72 20.21 11.14 -4.21
CA ASN A 72 19.77 9.74 -4.19
C ASN A 72 18.39 9.52 -3.53
N LEU A 73 17.55 10.54 -3.43
CA LEU A 73 16.28 10.43 -2.70
C LEU A 73 15.12 10.05 -3.62
N SER A 74 14.73 8.78 -3.54
CA SER A 74 13.64 8.13 -4.28
C SER A 74 12.22 8.65 -3.99
N SER A 75 12.05 9.70 -3.17
CA SER A 75 10.72 10.15 -2.74
C SER A 75 10.39 11.56 -3.25
N SER A 76 9.31 11.63 -4.03
CA SER A 76 8.80 12.85 -4.69
C SER A 76 8.43 13.98 -3.73
N CYS A 77 8.22 13.71 -2.43
CA CYS A 77 7.97 14.79 -1.47
C CYS A 77 9.11 15.80 -1.35
N TRP A 78 10.37 15.42 -1.63
CA TRP A 78 11.52 16.32 -1.52
C TRP A 78 11.60 17.39 -2.62
N GLU A 79 10.75 17.29 -3.65
CA GLU A 79 10.57 18.37 -4.62
C GLU A 79 9.85 19.58 -4.01
N VAL A 80 9.07 19.35 -2.95
CA VAL A 80 8.24 20.36 -2.27
C VAL A 80 8.76 20.68 -0.86
N PHE A 81 9.47 19.74 -0.24
CA PHE A 81 10.01 19.87 1.10
C PHE A 81 11.52 20.10 1.11
N GLY A 82 11.98 20.88 2.09
CA GLY A 82 13.39 21.05 2.38
C GLY A 82 13.65 21.13 3.88
N PHE A 83 14.89 21.44 4.25
CA PHE A 83 15.30 21.60 5.62
C PHE A 83 15.15 23.06 6.05
N PRO A 84 14.44 23.34 7.16
CA PRO A 84 14.40 24.69 7.69
C PRO A 84 15.80 25.07 8.21
N SER A 85 16.25 26.27 7.88
CA SER A 85 17.58 26.77 8.25
C SER A 85 17.51 28.19 8.80
N LYS A 86 18.43 28.51 9.71
CA LYS A 86 18.58 29.83 10.34
C LYS A 86 19.87 30.48 9.88
N LYS A 87 19.82 31.77 9.56
CA LYS A 87 20.98 32.58 9.22
C LYS A 87 21.90 32.76 10.43
N THR A 88 23.16 32.46 10.24
CA THR A 88 24.25 32.69 11.21
C THR A 88 24.87 34.06 10.98
N ASN A 89 25.71 34.52 11.91
CA ASN A 89 26.42 35.81 11.79
C ASN A 89 27.32 35.89 10.54
N THR A 90 27.72 34.74 9.98
CA THR A 90 28.57 34.62 8.79
C THR A 90 27.82 34.69 7.47
N GLN A 91 26.52 35.06 7.49
CA GLN A 91 25.61 35.02 6.33
C GLN A 91 25.30 33.62 5.78
N GLU A 92 25.83 32.58 6.40
CA GLU A 92 25.51 31.20 6.07
C GLU A 92 24.19 30.78 6.74
N PHE A 93 23.58 29.70 6.26
CA PHE A 93 22.35 29.16 6.83
C PHE A 93 22.62 27.80 7.47
N GLU A 94 22.46 27.73 8.78
CA GLU A 94 22.59 26.50 9.56
C GLU A 94 21.26 25.73 9.55
N ILE A 95 21.31 24.44 9.19
CA ILE A 95 20.13 23.57 9.16
C ILE A 95 19.64 23.28 10.58
N ILE A 96 18.34 23.47 10.82
CA ILE A 96 17.68 23.05 12.06
C ILE A 96 17.42 21.54 11.97
N PRO A 97 18.15 20.70 12.71
CA PRO A 97 18.08 19.25 12.54
C PRO A 97 16.73 18.69 12.99
N LYS A 98 16.36 17.52 12.47
CA LYS A 98 15.15 16.76 12.81
C LYS A 98 13.82 17.39 12.36
N PHE A 99 13.86 18.35 11.43
CA PHE A 99 12.66 18.96 10.87
C PHE A 99 12.72 19.01 9.34
N ALA A 100 11.54 18.99 8.70
CA ALA A 100 11.36 19.24 7.28
C ALA A 100 10.23 20.26 7.12
N SER A 101 10.38 21.24 6.23
CA SER A 101 9.39 22.29 5.98
C SER A 101 9.02 22.35 4.51
N CYS A 102 7.75 22.56 4.23
CA CYS A 102 7.28 22.76 2.87
C CYS A 102 7.74 24.15 2.36
N GLU A 103 8.30 24.21 1.16
CA GLU A 103 8.75 25.46 0.55
C GLU A 103 7.58 26.40 0.21
N SER A 104 6.40 25.86 -0.10
CA SER A 104 5.24 26.66 -0.54
C SER A 104 4.40 27.23 0.60
N CYS A 105 4.17 26.47 1.68
CA CYS A 105 3.29 26.89 2.77
C CYS A 105 4.00 27.09 4.12
N PHE A 106 5.30 26.78 4.18
CA PHE A 106 6.16 26.83 5.36
C PHE A 106 5.74 25.94 6.54
N GLN A 107 4.82 24.99 6.33
CA GLN A 107 4.43 24.06 7.39
C GLN A 107 5.58 23.09 7.69
N THR A 108 5.98 23.06 8.97
CA THR A 108 7.09 22.25 9.45
C THR A 108 6.61 20.97 10.12
N TYR A 109 7.28 19.86 9.84
CA TYR A 109 7.06 18.55 10.43
C TYR A 109 8.35 18.04 11.10
N ALA A 110 8.20 17.30 12.20
CA ALA A 110 9.31 16.54 12.75
C ALA A 110 9.69 15.42 11.78
N TYR A 111 10.97 15.32 11.43
CA TYR A 111 11.48 14.35 10.48
C TYR A 111 12.73 13.67 11.06
N LYS A 112 12.69 12.35 11.18
CA LYS A 112 13.87 11.54 11.46
C LYS A 112 14.24 10.79 10.18
N PRO A 113 15.52 10.63 9.84
CA PRO A 113 15.95 9.90 8.63
C PRO A 113 15.31 8.51 8.46
N TYR A 114 14.98 7.85 9.57
CA TYR A 114 14.39 6.51 9.60
C TYR A 114 12.86 6.49 9.72
N SER A 115 12.18 7.64 9.84
CA SER A 115 10.74 7.71 10.15
C SER A 115 9.84 7.58 8.91
N GLY A 116 10.40 7.25 7.75
CA GLY A 116 9.68 7.26 6.47
C GLY A 116 9.17 8.65 6.07
N THR A 117 8.66 8.77 4.84
CA THR A 117 8.19 10.04 4.26
C THR A 117 6.67 10.12 4.17
N ARG A 118 5.92 9.23 4.85
CA ARG A 118 4.46 9.13 4.73
C ARG A 118 3.72 10.43 5.05
N ILE A 119 4.10 11.11 6.13
CA ILE A 119 3.48 12.38 6.56
C ILE A 119 3.76 13.51 5.54
N LEU A 120 4.97 13.53 4.97
CA LEU A 120 5.35 14.52 3.96
C LEU A 120 4.59 14.27 2.64
N ASN A 121 4.47 13.00 2.23
CA ASN A 121 3.74 12.60 1.03
C ASN A 121 2.24 12.91 1.12
N SER A 122 1.64 12.89 2.30
CA SER A 122 0.22 13.25 2.50
C SER A 122 -0.05 14.76 2.46
N HIS A 123 0.99 15.60 2.38
CA HIS A 123 0.84 17.05 2.39
C HIS A 123 0.21 17.58 1.10
N SER A 124 -0.68 18.58 1.23
CA SER A 124 -1.49 19.10 0.11
C SER A 124 -0.65 19.66 -1.04
N CYS A 125 0.49 20.30 -0.77
CA CYS A 125 1.39 20.81 -1.81
C CYS A 125 2.04 19.69 -2.64
N VAL A 126 2.33 18.53 -2.04
CA VAL A 126 2.86 17.35 -2.76
C VAL A 126 1.77 16.75 -3.64
N GLN A 127 0.54 16.65 -3.12
CA GLN A 127 -0.59 16.14 -3.91
C GLN A 127 -0.89 17.02 -5.14
N LYS A 128 -0.78 18.35 -5.00
CA LYS A 128 -0.94 19.29 -6.12
C LYS A 128 0.15 19.08 -7.19
N LEU A 129 1.40 18.85 -6.79
CA LEU A 129 2.50 18.57 -7.70
C LEU A 129 2.23 17.30 -8.52
N LEU A 130 1.90 16.19 -7.84
CA LEU A 130 1.63 14.88 -8.48
C LEU A 130 0.40 14.87 -9.40
N ASN A 131 -0.47 15.88 -9.29
CA ASN A 131 -1.62 16.07 -10.16
C ASN A 131 -1.31 16.97 -11.35
N LYS A 132 -0.40 17.94 -11.22
CA LYS A 132 0.01 18.81 -12.33
C LYS A 132 0.62 18.03 -13.51
N ASP A 133 1.42 17.00 -13.21
CA ASP A 133 2.02 16.15 -14.25
C ASP A 133 0.98 15.38 -15.07
N LYS A 134 -0.26 15.27 -14.56
CA LYS A 134 -1.35 14.56 -15.24
C LYS A 134 -2.23 15.46 -16.09
N GLU A 135 -2.16 16.79 -15.90
CA GLU A 135 -3.02 17.76 -16.61
C GLU A 135 -2.34 18.36 -17.86
N GLY A 136 -1.04 18.12 -18.06
CA GLY A 136 -0.27 18.69 -19.17
C GLY A 136 -0.40 18.01 -20.54
N LEU A 137 -1.25 16.98 -20.72
CA LEU A 137 -1.24 16.16 -21.94
C LEU A 137 -2.60 15.82 -22.58
N SER A 138 -3.68 16.60 -22.37
CA SER A 138 -4.87 16.41 -23.23
C SER A 138 -5.71 17.68 -23.42
N THR A 139 -5.38 18.44 -24.46
CA THR A 139 -6.34 19.31 -25.14
C THR A 139 -7.06 18.45 -26.19
N GLY A 140 -8.12 17.75 -25.80
CA GLY A 140 -8.93 16.95 -26.73
C GLY A 140 -9.67 15.82 -26.02
N ASP A 141 -11.00 15.92 -26.01
CA ASP A 141 -11.99 14.94 -25.60
C ASP A 141 -12.05 14.57 -24.11
N LYS A 142 -12.97 15.26 -23.43
CA LYS A 142 -13.46 14.96 -22.07
C LYS A 142 -14.25 13.66 -22.07
N VAL A 143 -13.57 12.53 -22.21
CA VAL A 143 -14.10 11.27 -21.67
C VAL A 143 -13.87 11.35 -20.16
N ILE A 144 -14.96 11.41 -19.39
CA ILE A 144 -14.96 11.41 -17.92
C ILE A 144 -14.48 10.02 -17.47
N GLN A 145 -13.18 9.78 -17.55
CA GLN A 145 -12.56 8.61 -16.94
C GLN A 145 -12.38 8.95 -15.46
N MET A 146 -13.43 8.72 -14.66
CA MET A 146 -13.31 8.72 -13.21
C MET A 146 -12.24 7.69 -12.84
N LYS A 147 -11.04 8.17 -12.50
CA LYS A 147 -9.98 7.30 -11.98
C LYS A 147 -10.54 6.59 -10.75
N LEU A 148 -10.62 5.26 -10.84
CA LEU A 148 -11.12 4.36 -9.79
C LEU A 148 -10.46 4.65 -8.43
N GLY A 149 -9.21 5.14 -8.43
CA GLY A 149 -8.49 5.54 -7.22
C GLY A 149 -9.05 6.76 -6.46
N THR A 150 -9.76 7.67 -7.13
CA THR A 150 -10.45 8.79 -6.45
C THR A 150 -11.78 8.33 -5.88
N VAL A 151 -12.48 7.41 -6.55
CA VAL A 151 -13.70 6.77 -6.03
C VAL A 151 -13.38 5.89 -4.81
N MET A 152 -12.23 5.19 -4.82
CA MET A 152 -11.82 4.34 -3.69
C MET A 152 -11.47 5.12 -2.41
N LYS A 153 -11.06 6.39 -2.48
CA LYS A 153 -10.71 7.21 -1.30
C LYS A 153 -11.92 7.69 -0.49
N CYS A 154 -13.13 7.57 -1.02
CA CYS A 154 -14.37 7.96 -0.34
C CYS A 154 -15.06 6.79 0.38
N TYR A 155 -14.57 5.55 0.26
CA TYR A 155 -15.06 4.48 1.11
C TYR A 155 -14.53 4.73 2.52
N LYS A 156 -15.40 5.25 3.39
CA LYS A 156 -15.15 5.20 4.84
C LYS A 156 -14.76 3.77 5.16
N GLN A 157 -13.54 3.57 5.62
CA GLN A 157 -13.06 2.26 6.02
C GLN A 157 -13.96 1.80 7.17
N ILE A 158 -14.90 0.90 6.87
CA ILE A 158 -15.84 0.41 7.86
C ILE A 158 -15.02 -0.40 8.85
N GLN A 159 -14.94 0.08 10.09
CA GLN A 159 -14.37 -0.70 11.18
C GLN A 159 -15.44 -1.69 11.62
N LEU A 160 -15.24 -2.96 11.27
CA LEU A 160 -16.07 -4.05 11.77
C LEU A 160 -15.77 -4.27 13.26
N PRO A 161 -16.78 -4.61 14.08
CA PRO A 161 -16.56 -5.05 15.45
C PRO A 161 -15.56 -6.22 15.51
N GLN A 162 -14.69 -6.24 16.53
CA GLN A 162 -13.65 -7.26 16.65
C GLN A 162 -14.21 -8.70 16.69
N ARG A 163 -15.43 -8.85 17.24
CA ARG A 163 -16.16 -10.12 17.25
C ARG A 163 -16.39 -10.66 15.83
N ASP A 164 -16.84 -9.81 14.92
CA ASP A 164 -17.19 -10.20 13.55
C ASP A 164 -15.92 -10.50 12.74
N ILE A 165 -14.85 -9.73 12.97
CA ILE A 165 -13.53 -10.00 12.40
C ILE A 165 -13.04 -11.40 12.80
N ASN A 166 -13.17 -11.76 14.08
CA ASN A 166 -12.75 -13.08 14.57
C ASN A 166 -13.64 -14.20 14.02
N LEU A 167 -14.95 -13.95 13.87
CA LEU A 167 -15.87 -14.90 13.24
C LEU A 167 -15.47 -15.19 11.80
N ILE A 168 -15.23 -14.14 10.99
CA ILE A 168 -14.79 -14.28 9.60
C ILE A 168 -13.46 -15.04 9.54
N LYS A 169 -12.48 -14.71 10.40
CA LYS A 169 -11.21 -15.44 10.47
C LYS A 169 -11.44 -16.94 10.73
N ASN A 170 -12.26 -17.29 11.71
CA ASN A 170 -12.53 -18.68 12.05
C ASN A 170 -13.25 -19.43 10.93
N LEU A 171 -14.24 -18.80 10.27
CA LEU A 171 -14.93 -19.39 9.12
C LEU A 171 -13.98 -19.61 7.94
N THR A 172 -13.14 -18.63 7.62
CA THR A 172 -12.12 -18.74 6.57
C THR A 172 -11.13 -19.85 6.89
N SER A 173 -10.58 -19.89 8.11
CA SER A 173 -9.65 -20.95 8.51
C SER A 173 -10.31 -22.34 8.44
N LYS A 174 -11.55 -22.47 8.90
CA LYS A 174 -12.30 -23.73 8.82
C LYS A 174 -12.50 -24.16 7.37
N TRP A 175 -12.91 -23.25 6.49
CA TRP A 175 -13.06 -23.52 5.06
C TRP A 175 -11.75 -23.98 4.41
N LEU A 176 -10.63 -23.27 4.68
CA LEU A 176 -9.32 -23.63 4.15
C LEU A 176 -8.90 -25.05 4.57
N CYS A 177 -9.11 -25.40 5.85
CA CYS A 177 -8.78 -26.73 6.36
C CYS A 177 -9.71 -27.82 5.82
N GLN A 178 -11.01 -27.54 5.72
CA GLN A 178 -12.00 -28.53 5.24
C GLN A 178 -11.80 -28.87 3.76
N ASP A 179 -11.49 -27.88 2.93
CA ASP A 179 -11.34 -28.04 1.49
C ASP A 179 -9.87 -28.19 1.05
N MET A 180 -8.93 -28.31 2.01
CA MET A 180 -7.48 -28.42 1.77
C MET A 180 -6.92 -27.33 0.83
N ARG A 181 -7.39 -26.09 0.99
CA ARG A 181 -7.00 -24.96 0.15
C ARG A 181 -5.67 -24.35 0.62
N THR A 182 -4.92 -23.78 -0.32
CA THR A 182 -3.68 -23.07 0.00
C THR A 182 -3.96 -21.76 0.72
N PHE A 183 -3.10 -21.36 1.65
CA PHE A 183 -3.27 -20.08 2.36
C PHE A 183 -3.23 -18.86 1.45
N SER A 184 -2.52 -18.93 0.32
CA SER A 184 -2.45 -17.87 -0.68
C SER A 184 -3.79 -17.52 -1.33
N ILE A 185 -4.79 -18.39 -1.27
CA ILE A 185 -6.10 -18.14 -1.89
C ILE A 185 -6.82 -16.91 -1.29
N VAL A 186 -6.53 -16.55 -0.03
CA VAL A 186 -7.12 -15.35 0.61
C VAL A 186 -6.52 -14.05 0.09
N GLU A 187 -5.39 -14.12 -0.59
CA GLU A 187 -4.74 -13.00 -1.26
C GLU A 187 -5.20 -12.86 -2.72
N ASP A 188 -5.93 -13.86 -3.24
CA ASP A 188 -6.42 -13.87 -4.61
C ASP A 188 -7.38 -12.71 -4.89
N THR A 189 -7.13 -11.99 -5.98
CA THR A 189 -7.92 -10.82 -6.37
C THR A 189 -9.32 -11.23 -6.86
N GLY A 190 -9.43 -12.37 -7.56
CA GLY A 190 -10.71 -12.92 -8.02
C GLY A 190 -11.62 -13.30 -6.85
N LEU A 191 -11.09 -13.97 -5.83
CA LEU A 191 -11.86 -14.30 -4.63
C LEU A 191 -12.37 -13.05 -3.90
N ARG A 192 -11.52 -12.01 -3.75
CA ARG A 192 -11.91 -10.75 -3.11
C ARG A 192 -13.03 -10.04 -3.87
N ASN A 193 -12.93 -9.99 -5.19
CA ASN A 193 -13.96 -9.40 -6.04
C ASN A 193 -15.28 -10.16 -5.91
N LEU A 194 -15.23 -11.50 -5.92
CA LEU A 194 -16.42 -12.33 -5.75
C LEU A 194 -17.09 -12.11 -4.38
N LEU A 195 -16.32 -12.10 -3.30
CA LEU A 195 -16.85 -11.82 -1.95
C LEU A 195 -17.45 -10.42 -1.84
N GLN A 196 -16.84 -9.43 -2.49
CA GLN A 196 -17.36 -8.06 -2.54
C GLN A 196 -18.72 -8.00 -3.25
N GLU A 197 -18.90 -8.73 -4.35
CA GLU A 197 -20.19 -8.84 -5.03
C GLU A 197 -21.25 -9.52 -4.14
N PHE A 198 -20.89 -10.57 -3.38
CA PHE A 198 -21.82 -11.15 -2.40
C PHE A 198 -22.27 -10.16 -1.33
N ILE A 199 -21.36 -9.32 -0.83
CA ILE A 199 -21.70 -8.26 0.14
C ILE A 199 -22.67 -7.25 -0.50
N ILE A 200 -22.41 -6.84 -1.75
CA ILE A 200 -23.28 -5.92 -2.49
C ILE A 200 -24.67 -6.52 -2.70
N LEU A 201 -24.73 -7.79 -3.12
CA LEU A 201 -25.97 -8.51 -3.30
C LEU A 201 -26.74 -8.61 -1.97
N GLY A 202 -26.07 -8.98 -0.88
CA GLY A 202 -26.70 -9.06 0.46
C GLY A 202 -27.20 -7.71 0.95
N ALA A 203 -26.49 -6.63 0.67
CA ALA A 203 -26.95 -5.27 0.96
C ALA A 203 -28.19 -4.86 0.12
N ARG A 204 -28.30 -5.37 -1.11
CA ARG A 204 -29.40 -5.04 -2.04
C ARG A 204 -30.66 -5.88 -1.80
N TYR A 205 -30.49 -7.17 -1.52
CA TYR A 205 -31.57 -8.15 -1.50
C TYR A 205 -31.82 -8.78 -0.11
N GLY A 206 -30.98 -8.49 0.88
CA GLY A 206 -31.09 -9.06 2.23
C GLY A 206 -30.44 -10.44 2.33
N GLU A 207 -31.13 -11.38 3.00
CA GLU A 207 -30.65 -12.75 3.14
C GLU A 207 -30.74 -13.48 1.79
N ILE A 208 -29.60 -14.01 1.34
CA ILE A 208 -29.48 -14.71 0.06
C ILE A 208 -29.18 -16.18 0.31
N ASP A 209 -29.99 -17.06 -0.27
CA ASP A 209 -29.68 -18.48 -0.30
C ASP A 209 -28.58 -18.78 -1.32
N LEU A 210 -27.36 -18.97 -0.80
CA LEU A 210 -26.16 -19.23 -1.60
C LEU A 210 -26.27 -20.52 -2.42
N LYS A 211 -27.13 -21.48 -2.06
CA LYS A 211 -27.32 -22.71 -2.85
C LYS A 211 -27.95 -22.43 -4.22
N ASN A 212 -28.74 -21.36 -4.31
CA ASN A 212 -29.35 -20.95 -5.57
C ASN A 212 -28.43 -20.05 -6.40
N VAL A 213 -27.44 -19.42 -5.76
CA VAL A 213 -26.47 -18.55 -6.44
C VAL A 213 -25.31 -19.35 -7.01
N PHE A 214 -24.74 -20.25 -6.22
CA PHE A 214 -23.67 -21.13 -6.70
C PHE A 214 -24.25 -22.27 -7.52
N ARG A 215 -23.86 -22.31 -8.79
CA ARG A 215 -24.21 -23.41 -9.69
C ARG A 215 -23.19 -24.55 -9.56
N GLY A 216 -23.58 -25.73 -10.04
CA GLY A 216 -22.71 -26.90 -10.07
C GLY A 216 -21.40 -26.65 -10.84
N ALA A 217 -20.39 -27.47 -10.55
CA ALA A 217 -19.07 -27.36 -11.18
C ALA A 217 -19.13 -27.51 -12.70
N ASP A 218 -20.07 -28.30 -13.21
CA ASP A 218 -20.39 -28.48 -14.62
C ASP A 218 -20.83 -27.17 -15.29
N VAL A 219 -21.72 -26.42 -14.62
CA VAL A 219 -22.21 -25.14 -15.13
C VAL A 219 -21.11 -24.07 -15.11
N CYS A 220 -20.34 -24.02 -14.02
CA CYS A 220 -19.18 -23.13 -13.94
C CYS A 220 -18.15 -23.45 -15.03
N SER A 221 -17.87 -24.74 -15.26
CA SER A 221 -16.94 -25.18 -16.31
C SER A 221 -17.43 -24.75 -17.68
N LYS A 222 -18.71 -24.98 -18.01
CA LYS A 222 -19.31 -24.54 -19.27
C LYS A 222 -19.16 -23.02 -19.46
N HIS A 223 -19.47 -22.24 -18.43
CA HIS A 223 -19.36 -20.79 -18.49
C HIS A 223 -17.91 -20.30 -18.68
N ILE A 224 -16.94 -20.98 -18.07
CA ILE A 224 -15.51 -20.69 -18.28
C ILE A 224 -15.12 -20.90 -19.75
N TYR A 225 -15.61 -21.97 -20.39
CA TYR A 225 -15.35 -22.20 -21.82
C TYR A 225 -15.99 -21.12 -22.71
N GLU A 226 -17.23 -20.73 -22.41
CA GLU A 226 -17.91 -19.64 -23.12
C GLU A 226 -17.14 -18.32 -23.01
N LEU A 227 -16.70 -17.94 -21.80
CA LEU A 227 -15.86 -16.75 -21.59
C LEU A 227 -14.53 -16.86 -22.32
N ALA A 228 -13.88 -18.03 -22.30
CA ALA A 228 -12.63 -18.24 -23.01
C ALA A 228 -12.79 -18.07 -24.52
N ASP A 229 -13.90 -18.55 -25.09
CA ASP A 229 -14.21 -18.37 -26.52
C ASP A 229 -14.52 -16.92 -26.87
N GLU A 230 -15.19 -16.18 -25.99
CA GLU A 230 -15.38 -14.73 -26.13
C GLU A 230 -14.03 -14.00 -26.17
N TYR A 231 -13.14 -14.25 -25.21
CA TYR A 231 -11.81 -13.65 -25.19
C TYR A 231 -10.97 -14.01 -26.41
N ARG A 232 -11.02 -15.28 -26.86
CA ARG A 232 -10.36 -15.70 -28.11
C ARG A 232 -10.90 -14.95 -29.31
N THR A 233 -12.20 -14.67 -29.35
CA THR A 233 -12.84 -13.93 -30.43
C THR A 233 -12.39 -12.47 -30.44
N ILE A 234 -12.34 -11.83 -29.28
CA ILE A 234 -11.82 -10.46 -29.12
C ILE A 234 -10.35 -10.39 -29.53
N LEU A 235 -9.52 -11.31 -29.05
CA LEU A 235 -8.09 -11.39 -29.40
C LEU A 235 -7.89 -11.61 -30.90
N LYS A 236 -8.65 -12.50 -31.53
CA LYS A 236 -8.62 -12.68 -32.99
C LYS A 236 -8.94 -11.37 -33.72
N GLY A 237 -9.90 -10.59 -33.23
CA GLY A 237 -10.22 -9.28 -33.78
C GLY A 237 -9.04 -8.30 -33.70
N ILE A 238 -8.40 -8.21 -32.52
CA ILE A 238 -7.25 -7.32 -32.28
C ILE A 238 -6.03 -7.75 -33.11
N LEU A 239 -5.79 -9.05 -33.24
CA LEU A 239 -4.61 -9.59 -33.91
C LEU A 239 -4.77 -9.71 -35.43
N LYS A 240 -5.98 -9.51 -35.97
CA LYS A 240 -6.27 -9.67 -37.41
C LYS A 240 -5.42 -8.74 -38.27
N GLU A 241 -5.41 -7.44 -37.99
CA GLU A 241 -4.65 -6.46 -38.77
C GLU A 241 -3.12 -6.69 -38.69
N PRO A 242 -2.50 -6.85 -37.49
CA PRO A 242 -1.07 -7.16 -37.40
C PRO A 242 -0.69 -8.46 -38.12
N TYR A 243 -1.58 -9.46 -38.14
CA TYR A 243 -1.35 -10.71 -38.84
C TYR A 243 -1.40 -10.52 -40.37
N GLU A 244 -2.42 -9.82 -40.89
CA GLU A 244 -2.55 -9.49 -42.32
C GLU A 244 -1.38 -8.65 -42.83
N ASN A 245 -0.86 -7.74 -41.99
CA ASN A 245 0.32 -6.92 -42.27
C ASN A 245 1.65 -7.67 -42.09
N ARG A 246 1.62 -8.97 -41.74
CA ARG A 246 2.80 -9.81 -41.46
C ARG A 246 3.71 -9.27 -40.35
N CYS A 247 3.17 -8.46 -39.44
CA CYS A 247 3.89 -7.96 -38.28
C CYS A 247 4.02 -9.03 -37.18
N ILE A 248 3.11 -10.00 -37.17
CA ILE A 248 3.13 -11.14 -36.24
C ILE A 248 3.03 -12.45 -37.02
N ARG A 249 3.71 -13.50 -36.53
CA ARG A 249 3.61 -14.86 -37.04
C ARG A 249 3.09 -15.75 -35.93
N ILE A 250 1.91 -16.32 -36.12
CA ILE A 250 1.32 -17.27 -35.16
C ILE A 250 1.90 -18.64 -35.50
N CYS A 251 2.60 -19.27 -34.55
CA CYS A 251 2.90 -20.69 -34.64
C CYS A 251 1.63 -21.48 -34.35
N PRO A 252 1.19 -22.38 -35.24
CA PRO A 252 0.19 -23.37 -34.86
C PRO A 252 0.83 -24.32 -33.85
N ASP A 253 0.21 -24.43 -32.68
CA ASP A 253 0.45 -25.52 -31.72
C ASP A 253 -0.19 -26.83 -32.23
#